data_AF-A0A3F2RLU1-F1
#
_entry.id   AF-A0A3F2RLU1-F1
#
_cell.length_a   1.000
_cell.length_b   1.000
_cell.length_c   1.000
_cell.angle_alpha   90.00
_cell.angle_beta   90.00
_cell.angle_gamma   90.00
#
_symmetry.space_group_name_H-M   'P 1'
#
loop_
_entity.id
_entity.type
_entity.pdbx_description
1 polymer ?
#
loop_
_entity_poly.entity_id
_entity_poly.type
_entity_poly.pdbx_seq_one_letter_code
_entity_poly.pdbx_strand_id
1 'polypeptide(L)'
;MKVFKLMQYLMDTGDPEQLSTLTEVVQFLAMTRAFGDFYLKCPELSSAPFKSKVPYITSEPSITTVYMDGSEKYVILASDGLWDVMTAQEAVHIVDKFDSAQSLFFSTASAALIHAALEKIAHRDGLMMHELMAMPQGPVRRRFHDDITCTVVYINHQQTVLKTADHSEQENAPVA
;
A
#
# COMPACT_ATOMS: atom_id res chain seq x y z
N MET A 1 11.40 -11.60 0.61
CA MET A 1 10.11 -10.94 0.35
C MET A 1 10.17 -9.52 0.90
N LYS A 2 10.01 -8.51 0.04
CA LYS A 2 10.02 -7.10 0.44
C LYS A 2 8.58 -6.64 0.59
N VAL A 3 8.14 -6.34 1.81
CA VAL A 3 6.83 -5.72 2.03
C VAL A 3 7.03 -4.22 2.01
N PHE A 4 6.41 -3.57 1.03
CA PHE A 4 6.39 -2.12 0.94
C PHE A 4 5.12 -1.63 1.59
N LYS A 5 5.24 -1.20 2.85
CA LYS A 5 4.20 -0.42 3.49
C LYS A 5 4.23 0.95 2.83
N LEU A 6 3.20 1.28 2.04
CA LEU A 6 3.00 2.64 1.53
C LEU A 6 2.44 3.49 2.69
N MET A 7 3.25 3.70 3.72
CA MET A 7 3.02 4.75 4.72
C MET A 7 4.26 5.61 4.75
N GLN A 8 4.17 6.79 4.18
CA GLN A 8 5.15 7.83 4.44
C GLN A 8 4.61 8.73 5.56
N TYR A 9 4.70 8.23 6.80
CA TYR A 9 4.69 9.10 7.96
C TYR A 9 6.13 9.58 8.20
N LEU A 10 6.32 10.90 8.05
CA LEU A 10 7.36 11.74 8.65
C LEU A 10 8.81 11.23 8.70
N MET A 11 9.49 10.90 7.60
CA MET A 11 10.98 10.75 7.64
C MET A 11 11.73 11.11 6.35
N ASP A 12 11.22 12.03 5.52
CA ASP A 12 12.00 12.44 4.32
C ASP A 12 11.80 13.92 3.94
N THR A 13 11.60 14.78 4.93
CA THR A 13 12.03 16.18 4.79
C THR A 13 13.44 16.20 5.35
N GLY A 14 14.45 16.40 4.50
CA GLY A 14 15.83 16.66 4.94
C GLY A 14 15.97 17.94 5.79
N ASP A 15 14.87 18.61 6.10
CA ASP A 15 14.74 19.81 6.91
C ASP A 15 13.82 19.56 8.13
N PRO A 16 14.38 19.47 9.34
CA PRO A 16 13.63 19.37 10.60
C PRO A 16 12.77 20.59 10.95
N GLU A 17 13.11 21.79 10.45
CA GLU A 17 12.34 23.02 10.74
C GLU A 17 10.97 23.02 10.05
N GLN A 18 10.90 22.51 8.82
CA GLN A 18 9.62 22.34 8.11
C GLN A 18 8.69 21.38 8.84
N LEU A 19 9.24 20.33 9.45
CA LEU A 19 8.48 19.32 10.19
C LEU A 19 7.84 19.90 11.45
N SER A 20 8.62 20.61 12.26
CA SER A 20 8.11 21.28 13.46
C SER A 20 7.03 22.31 13.12
N THR A 21 7.26 23.11 12.07
CA THR A 21 6.30 24.13 11.62
C THR A 21 5.01 23.50 11.10
N LEU A 22 5.08 22.41 10.35
CA LEU A 22 3.91 21.66 9.85
C LEU A 22 3.03 21.14 10.98
N THR A 23 3.64 20.48 11.96
CA THR A 23 2.93 19.89 13.09
C THR A 23 2.33 20.96 14.00
N GLU A 24 3.00 22.10 14.17
CA GLU A 24 2.50 23.24 14.95
C GLU A 24 1.39 24.04 14.24
N VAL A 25 1.52 24.27 12.93
CA VAL A 25 0.66 25.19 12.17
C VAL A 25 -0.56 24.49 11.60
N VAL A 26 -0.40 23.26 11.08
CA VAL A 26 -1.50 22.57 10.39
C VAL A 26 -2.27 21.66 11.35
N GLN A 27 -1.64 21.14 12.42
CA GLN A 27 -2.15 20.30 13.53
C GLN A 27 -2.98 19.04 13.17
N PHE A 28 -3.62 19.02 12.01
CA PHE A 28 -4.58 18.04 11.53
C PHE A 28 -4.08 17.27 10.30
N LEU A 29 -3.00 17.74 9.67
CA LEU A 29 -2.47 17.09 8.47
C LEU A 29 -1.37 16.12 8.86
N ALA A 30 -1.71 14.84 8.78
CA ALA A 30 -0.83 13.75 9.16
C ALA A 30 0.17 13.37 8.04
N MET A 31 -0.08 13.82 6.80
CA MET A 31 0.76 13.54 5.63
C MET A 31 1.51 14.78 5.15
N THR A 32 2.80 14.63 4.85
CA THR A 32 3.62 15.70 4.25
C THR A 32 3.59 15.71 2.73
N ARG A 33 2.90 14.72 2.13
CA ARG A 33 2.78 14.56 0.68
C ARG A 33 1.34 14.22 0.29
N ALA A 34 0.77 14.98 -0.63
CA ALA A 34 -0.58 14.75 -1.14
C ALA A 34 -0.78 15.44 -2.49
N PHE A 35 -1.77 15.03 -3.29
CA PHE A 35 -2.31 15.87 -4.35
C PHE A 35 -3.32 16.88 -3.77
N GLY A 36 -3.68 17.94 -4.51
CA GLY A 36 -4.61 18.95 -4.01
C GLY A 36 -4.00 19.90 -2.98
N ASP A 37 -4.76 20.31 -1.96
CA ASP A 37 -4.31 21.15 -0.83
C ASP A 37 -3.42 22.33 -1.23
N PHE A 38 -3.76 23.00 -2.33
CA PHE A 38 -2.91 24.03 -2.94
C PHE A 38 -2.62 25.20 -2.01
N TYR A 39 -3.54 25.50 -1.07
CA TYR A 39 -3.35 26.54 -0.05
C TYR A 39 -2.16 26.26 0.89
N LEU A 40 -1.65 25.03 0.93
CA LEU A 40 -0.46 24.62 1.67
C LEU A 40 0.79 24.50 0.77
N LYS A 41 0.67 24.74 -0.54
CA LYS A 41 1.74 24.51 -1.52
C LYS A 41 2.21 25.76 -2.22
N CYS A 42 1.28 26.65 -2.61
CA CYS A 42 1.61 27.82 -3.41
C CYS A 42 1.11 29.13 -2.77
N PRO A 43 1.93 30.20 -2.73
CA PRO A 43 1.56 31.50 -2.15
C PRO A 43 0.33 32.15 -2.79
N GLU A 44 0.09 31.88 -4.07
CA GLU A 44 -1.01 32.45 -4.87
C GLU A 44 -2.37 31.95 -4.40
N LEU A 45 -2.44 30.70 -3.96
CA LEU A 45 -3.68 30.07 -3.45
C LEU A 45 -3.68 29.96 -1.92
N SER A 46 -2.66 30.49 -1.25
CA SER A 46 -2.54 30.48 0.21
C SER A 46 -3.01 31.80 0.84
N SER A 47 -3.56 31.69 2.04
CA SER A 47 -4.03 32.78 2.89
C SER A 47 -3.46 32.62 4.31
N ALA A 48 -3.56 33.66 5.14
CA ALA A 48 -3.22 33.53 6.56
C ALA A 48 -4.09 32.43 7.21
N PRO A 49 -3.54 31.60 8.11
CA PRO A 49 -2.20 31.69 8.69
C PRO A 49 -1.08 31.04 7.86
N PHE A 50 -1.42 30.31 6.80
CA PHE A 50 -0.47 29.44 6.08
C PHE A 50 0.48 30.20 5.14
N LYS A 51 0.06 31.33 4.58
CA LYS A 51 0.78 32.04 3.50
C LYS A 51 2.25 32.35 3.76
N SER A 52 2.67 32.53 5.01
CA SER A 52 4.02 33.00 5.34
C SER A 52 5.13 31.99 5.10
N LYS A 53 4.84 30.68 5.10
CA LYS A 53 5.87 29.62 4.99
C LYS A 53 5.51 28.48 4.03
N VAL A 54 4.55 28.68 3.12
CA VAL A 54 4.35 27.72 2.02
C VAL A 54 5.62 27.61 1.16
N PRO A 55 5.98 26.43 0.62
CA PRO A 55 5.25 25.17 0.68
C PRO A 55 5.45 24.40 2.00
N TYR A 56 4.36 23.86 2.52
CA TYR A 56 4.33 22.97 3.67
C TYR A 56 4.34 21.50 3.26
N ILE A 57 3.65 21.16 2.18
CA ILE A 57 3.58 19.79 1.66
C ILE A 57 3.94 19.77 0.18
N THR A 58 4.25 18.58 -0.34
CA THR A 58 4.55 18.39 -1.76
C THR A 58 3.60 17.37 -2.41
N SER A 59 3.41 17.47 -3.72
CA SER A 59 2.78 16.39 -4.51
C SER A 59 3.80 15.42 -5.11
N GLU A 60 5.09 15.66 -4.88
CA GLU A 60 6.16 14.83 -5.43
C GLU A 60 6.20 13.48 -4.70
N PRO A 61 6.04 12.34 -5.41
CA PRO A 61 6.10 11.03 -4.80
C PRO A 61 7.53 10.65 -4.38
N SER A 62 7.66 9.67 -3.49
CA SER A 62 8.91 8.93 -3.34
C SER A 62 8.94 7.76 -4.31
N ILE A 63 10.04 7.63 -5.06
CA ILE A 63 10.19 6.61 -6.11
C ILE A 63 11.23 5.61 -5.62
N THR A 64 10.84 4.34 -5.55
CA THR A 64 11.75 3.21 -5.24
C THR A 64 11.69 2.19 -6.36
N THR A 65 12.85 1.78 -6.86
CA THR A 65 12.96 0.72 -7.87
C THR A 65 13.42 -0.57 -7.22
N VAL A 66 12.74 -1.67 -7.53
CA VAL A 66 13.06 -3.01 -7.04
C VAL A 66 13.31 -3.91 -8.24
N TYR A 67 14.53 -4.43 -8.35
CA TYR A 67 14.85 -5.47 -9.31
C TYR A 67 14.31 -6.81 -8.77
N MET A 68 13.47 -7.46 -9.56
CA MET A 68 12.88 -8.76 -9.25
C MET A 68 13.82 -9.87 -9.69
N ASP A 69 13.98 -10.89 -8.85
CA ASP A 69 14.82 -12.06 -9.14
C ASP A 69 14.00 -13.32 -9.54
N GLY A 70 12.68 -13.18 -9.59
CA GLY A 70 11.77 -14.30 -9.88
C GLY A 70 11.18 -14.95 -8.63
N SER A 71 11.61 -14.53 -7.43
CA SER A 71 11.08 -15.06 -6.16
C SER A 71 9.82 -14.35 -5.67
N GLU A 72 9.53 -13.16 -6.17
CA GLU A 72 8.41 -12.33 -5.71
C GLU A 72 7.06 -12.89 -6.18
N LYS A 73 6.10 -13.12 -5.28
CA LYS A 73 4.80 -13.70 -5.65
C LYS A 73 3.72 -12.65 -5.91
N TYR A 74 3.73 -11.57 -5.13
CA TYR A 74 2.70 -10.54 -5.15
C TYR A 74 3.17 -9.25 -4.50
N VAL A 75 2.42 -8.18 -4.72
CA VAL A 75 2.49 -6.89 -4.02
C VAL A 75 1.17 -6.63 -3.33
N ILE A 76 1.21 -6.18 -2.08
CA ILE A 76 0.03 -5.73 -1.33
C ILE A 76 0.07 -4.21 -1.30
N LEU A 77 -0.95 -3.58 -1.88
CA LEU A 77 -1.17 -2.14 -1.85
C LEU A 77 -2.38 -1.86 -0.96
N ALA A 78 -2.24 -1.02 0.06
CA ALA A 78 -3.34 -0.68 0.94
C ALA A 78 -3.19 0.71 1.55
N SER A 79 -4.33 1.31 1.94
CA SER A 79 -4.38 2.54 2.70
C SER A 79 -3.89 2.33 4.15
N ASP A 80 -3.61 3.43 4.84
CA ASP A 80 -3.33 3.47 6.27
C ASP A 80 -4.37 2.73 7.10
N GLY A 81 -5.66 2.81 6.74
CA GLY A 81 -6.73 2.07 7.42
C GLY A 81 -6.47 0.57 7.58
N LEU A 82 -5.75 -0.09 6.64
CA LEU A 82 -5.31 -1.48 6.82
C LEU A 82 -4.06 -1.56 7.71
N TRP A 83 -3.06 -0.73 7.41
CA TRP A 83 -1.74 -0.82 8.03
C TRP A 83 -1.65 -0.28 9.45
N ASP A 84 -2.68 0.42 9.92
CA ASP A 84 -2.84 0.87 11.30
C ASP A 84 -3.27 -0.26 12.23
N VAL A 85 -3.86 -1.31 11.68
CA VAL A 85 -4.38 -2.45 12.46
C VAL A 85 -3.68 -3.76 12.15
N MET A 86 -2.99 -3.85 11.01
CA MET A 86 -2.33 -5.06 10.55
C MET A 86 -0.85 -4.83 10.23
N THR A 87 0.00 -5.75 10.69
CA THR A 87 1.42 -5.78 10.35
C THR A 87 1.63 -6.37 8.94
N ALA A 88 2.75 -6.01 8.33
CA ALA A 88 3.19 -6.55 7.05
C ALA A 88 3.21 -8.09 7.03
N GLN A 89 3.67 -8.71 8.12
CA GLN A 89 3.81 -10.16 8.25
C GLN A 89 2.45 -10.86 8.38
N GLU A 90 1.52 -10.27 9.14
CA GLU A 90 0.13 -10.79 9.22
C GLU A 90 -0.55 -10.75 7.86
N ALA A 91 -0.40 -9.64 7.12
CA ALA A 91 -0.98 -9.49 5.79
C ALA A 91 -0.44 -10.55 4.82
N VAL A 92 0.87 -10.76 4.81
CA VAL A 92 1.52 -11.82 4.01
C VAL A 92 0.99 -13.18 4.40
N HIS A 93 0.88 -13.48 5.69
CA HIS A 93 0.39 -14.78 6.15
C HIS A 93 -1.01 -15.07 5.61
N ILE A 94 -1.90 -14.07 5.64
CA ILE A 94 -3.25 -14.19 5.10
C ILE A 94 -3.20 -14.45 3.59
N VAL A 95 -2.39 -13.70 2.83
CA VAL A 95 -2.30 -13.87 1.37
C VAL A 95 -1.67 -15.21 1.00
N ASP A 96 -0.63 -15.66 1.70
CA ASP A 96 0.05 -16.95 1.44
C ASP A 96 -0.85 -18.16 1.75
N LYS A 97 -1.81 -18.00 2.67
CA LYS A 97 -2.78 -19.05 3.01
C LYS A 97 -4.07 -18.95 2.22
N PHE A 98 -4.28 -17.85 1.50
CA PHE A 98 -5.51 -17.64 0.75
C PHE A 98 -5.52 -18.50 -0.52
N ASP A 99 -6.48 -19.41 -0.61
CA ASP A 99 -6.79 -20.15 -1.82
C ASP A 99 -8.22 -19.81 -2.28
N SER A 100 -8.34 -19.13 -3.42
CA SER A 100 -9.64 -18.74 -3.97
C SER A 100 -10.52 -19.93 -4.35
N ALA A 101 -9.94 -21.10 -4.64
CA ALA A 101 -10.71 -22.30 -4.98
C ALA A 101 -11.31 -22.98 -3.74
N GLN A 102 -10.72 -22.76 -2.55
CA GLN A 102 -11.15 -23.37 -1.29
C GLN A 102 -11.87 -22.39 -0.37
N SER A 103 -11.72 -21.08 -0.60
CA SER A 103 -12.36 -20.04 0.19
C SER A 103 -13.88 -20.01 -0.05
N LEU A 104 -14.64 -20.29 1.01
CA LEU A 104 -16.11 -20.24 0.99
C LEU A 104 -16.67 -18.83 1.15
N PHE A 105 -15.91 -17.93 1.79
CA PHE A 105 -16.42 -16.63 2.26
C PHE A 105 -15.91 -15.45 1.45
N PHE A 106 -14.72 -15.57 0.84
CA PHE A 106 -14.07 -14.47 0.13
C PHE A 106 -13.64 -14.90 -1.26
N SER A 107 -13.93 -14.09 -2.26
CA SER A 107 -13.50 -14.31 -3.65
C SER A 107 -12.06 -13.86 -3.90
N THR A 108 -11.49 -13.01 -3.04
CA THR A 108 -10.15 -12.45 -3.22
C THR A 108 -9.39 -12.35 -1.91
N ALA A 109 -8.05 -12.39 -1.99
CA ALA A 109 -7.17 -12.18 -0.85
C ALA A 109 -7.35 -10.77 -0.26
N SER A 110 -7.65 -9.76 -1.09
CA SER A 110 -7.96 -8.40 -0.64
C SER A 110 -9.17 -8.36 0.29
N ALA A 111 -10.25 -9.09 -0.04
CA ALA A 111 -11.44 -9.17 0.80
C ALA A 111 -11.15 -9.89 2.13
N ALA A 112 -10.35 -10.96 2.09
CA ALA A 112 -9.90 -11.65 3.29
C ALA A 112 -9.06 -10.74 4.21
N LEU A 113 -8.17 -9.92 3.64
CA LEU A 113 -7.38 -8.93 4.38
C LEU A 113 -8.26 -7.87 5.05
N ILE A 114 -9.23 -7.31 4.31
CA ILE A 114 -10.17 -6.32 4.85
C ILE A 114 -11.00 -6.93 5.99
N HIS A 115 -11.49 -8.16 5.82
CA HIS A 115 -12.26 -8.84 6.86
C HIS A 115 -11.42 -9.07 8.13
N ALA A 116 -10.20 -9.59 7.99
CA ALA A 116 -9.31 -9.81 9.12
C ALA A 116 -8.94 -8.50 9.86
N ALA A 117 -8.79 -7.40 9.12
CA ALA A 117 -8.58 -6.08 9.72
C ALA A 117 -9.79 -5.63 10.54
N LEU A 118 -11.00 -5.76 9.99
CA LEU A 118 -12.25 -5.44 10.69
C LEU A 118 -12.48 -6.33 11.91
N GLU A 119 -12.16 -7.63 11.83
CA GLU A 119 -12.22 -8.53 12.98
C GLU A 119 -11.27 -8.06 14.08
N LYS A 120 -10.05 -7.66 13.72
CA LYS A 120 -9.06 -7.18 14.69
C LYS A 120 -9.50 -5.88 15.36
N ILE A 121 -10.14 -4.96 14.61
CA ILE A 121 -10.77 -3.75 15.15
C ILE A 121 -11.90 -4.12 16.12
N ALA A 122 -12.81 -4.99 15.69
CA ALA A 122 -13.95 -5.42 16.50
C ALA A 122 -13.49 -6.05 17.83
N HIS A 123 -12.51 -6.96 17.77
CA HIS A 123 -11.93 -7.59 18.97
C HIS A 123 -11.22 -6.57 19.89
N ARG A 124 -10.46 -5.64 19.32
CA ARG A 124 -9.75 -4.59 20.09
C ARG A 124 -10.73 -3.74 20.90
N ASP A 125 -11.86 -3.38 20.29
CA ASP A 125 -12.83 -2.45 20.87
C ASP A 125 -14.02 -3.15 21.56
N GLY A 126 -13.97 -4.49 21.67
CA GLY A 126 -15.02 -5.27 22.34
C GLY A 126 -16.37 -5.24 21.63
N LEU A 127 -16.36 -5.12 20.30
CA LEU A 127 -17.54 -5.08 19.45
C LEU A 127 -17.73 -6.40 18.71
N MET A 128 -18.98 -6.73 18.42
CA MET A 128 -19.29 -7.76 17.42
C MET A 128 -19.10 -7.19 16.02
N MET A 129 -18.73 -8.04 15.05
CA MET A 129 -18.53 -7.63 13.66
C MET A 129 -19.76 -6.90 13.08
N HIS A 130 -20.97 -7.37 13.37
CA HIS A 130 -22.19 -6.73 12.88
C HIS A 130 -22.43 -5.33 13.48
N GLU A 131 -21.96 -5.08 14.72
CA GLU A 131 -22.06 -3.76 15.35
C GLU A 131 -21.11 -2.78 14.68
N LEU A 132 -19.87 -3.21 14.43
CA LEU A 132 -18.87 -2.42 13.71
C LEU A 132 -19.36 -2.05 12.30
N MET A 133 -19.89 -3.02 11.57
CA MET A 133 -20.37 -2.84 10.19
C MET A 133 -21.65 -2.01 10.10
N ALA A 134 -22.47 -1.97 11.16
CA ALA A 134 -23.70 -1.17 11.21
C ALA A 134 -23.44 0.30 11.56
N MET A 135 -22.21 0.70 11.87
CA MET A 135 -21.91 2.08 12.25
C MET A 135 -22.17 3.06 11.10
N PRO A 136 -22.92 4.16 11.35
CA PRO A 136 -23.16 5.17 10.32
C PRO A 136 -21.87 5.90 9.97
N GLN A 137 -21.82 6.45 8.75
CA GLN A 137 -20.68 7.27 8.34
C GLN A 137 -20.55 8.51 9.23
N GLY A 138 -19.32 8.81 9.65
CA GLY A 138 -19.02 10.02 10.40
C GLY A 138 -18.01 9.83 11.53
N PRO A 139 -17.92 10.82 12.45
CA PRO A 139 -16.89 10.86 13.49
C PRO A 139 -16.92 9.65 14.43
N VAL A 140 -18.10 9.07 14.69
CA VAL A 140 -18.22 7.90 15.58
C VAL A 140 -17.51 6.69 14.98
N ARG A 141 -17.76 6.35 13.70
CA ARG A 141 -17.06 5.27 13.00
C ARG A 141 -15.54 5.50 12.96
N ARG A 142 -15.12 6.74 12.64
CA ARG A 142 -13.71 7.13 12.56
C ARG A 142 -12.94 7.04 13.87
N ARG A 143 -13.61 6.87 15.03
CA ARG A 143 -12.94 6.54 16.30
C ARG A 143 -12.40 5.11 16.31
N PHE A 144 -13.05 4.21 15.56
CA PHE A 144 -12.69 2.80 15.51
C PHE A 144 -11.74 2.53 14.34
N HIS A 145 -12.10 3.00 13.13
CA HIS A 145 -11.27 2.82 11.94
C HIS A 145 -11.56 3.88 10.88
N ASP A 146 -10.55 4.16 10.05
CA ASP A 146 -10.72 4.93 8.82
C ASP A 146 -11.18 4.02 7.65
N ASP A 147 -11.36 4.59 6.48
CA ASP A 147 -11.70 3.83 5.27
C ASP A 147 -10.55 2.86 4.91
N ILE A 148 -10.87 1.57 4.83
CA ILE A 148 -9.90 0.50 4.55
C ILE A 148 -9.98 0.13 3.07
N THR A 149 -8.90 0.39 2.33
CA THR A 149 -8.74 -0.04 0.93
C THR A 149 -7.53 -0.94 0.82
N CYS A 150 -7.67 -2.07 0.14
CA CYS A 150 -6.58 -3.03 -0.07
C CYS A 150 -6.69 -3.70 -1.45
N THR A 151 -5.57 -3.94 -2.10
CA THR A 151 -5.45 -4.69 -3.36
C THR A 151 -4.19 -5.53 -3.35
N VAL A 152 -4.34 -6.81 -3.69
CA VAL A 152 -3.25 -7.75 -3.91
C VAL A 152 -3.02 -7.92 -5.40
N VAL A 153 -1.81 -7.62 -5.87
CA VAL A 153 -1.38 -7.77 -7.27
C VAL A 153 -0.42 -8.94 -7.37
N TYR A 154 -0.82 -10.00 -8.08
CA TYR A 154 0.04 -11.17 -8.29
C TYR A 154 1.04 -10.91 -9.42
N ILE A 155 2.29 -11.33 -9.21
CA ILE A 155 3.37 -11.20 -10.19
C ILE A 155 3.48 -12.53 -10.94
N ASN A 156 3.37 -12.49 -12.26
CA ASN A 156 3.56 -13.67 -13.10
C ASN A 156 4.97 -13.68 -13.66
N HIS A 157 5.77 -14.67 -13.27
CA HIS A 157 7.09 -14.89 -13.83
C HIS A 157 6.98 -15.78 -15.07
N GLN A 158 7.07 -15.19 -16.26
CA GLN A 158 7.28 -15.98 -17.46
C GLN A 158 8.69 -16.59 -17.39
N GLN A 159 8.78 -17.89 -17.14
CA GLN A 159 10.04 -18.62 -17.28
C GLN A 159 10.52 -18.48 -18.72
N THR A 160 11.57 -17.70 -18.93
CA THR A 160 12.26 -17.66 -20.22
C THR A 160 13.00 -18.98 -20.36
N VAL A 161 12.37 -19.97 -20.99
CA VAL A 161 13.04 -21.20 -21.38
C VAL A 161 14.06 -20.82 -22.43
N LEU A 162 15.33 -20.69 -22.04
CA LEU A 162 16.45 -20.65 -22.97
C LEU A 162 16.47 -21.99 -23.69
N LYS A 163 15.88 -22.06 -24.88
CA LYS A 163 16.08 -23.17 -25.81
C LYS A 163 17.56 -23.16 -26.21
N THR A 164 18.35 -24.02 -25.59
CA THR A 164 19.62 -24.46 -26.15
C THR A 164 19.31 -25.15 -27.48
N ALA A 165 19.67 -24.51 -28.58
CA ALA A 165 19.60 -25.11 -29.90
C ALA A 165 20.73 -26.16 -30.01
N ASP A 166 20.36 -27.44 -29.95
CA ASP A 166 21.22 -28.51 -30.43
C ASP A 166 21.30 -28.41 -31.96
N HIS A 167 22.45 -27.94 -32.45
CA HIS A 167 22.85 -28.13 -33.84
C HIS A 167 23.53 -29.50 -33.96
N SER A 168 22.78 -30.52 -34.36
CA SER A 168 23.37 -31.71 -34.99
C SER A 168 23.48 -31.46 -36.49
N GLU A 169 24.71 -31.22 -36.95
CA GLU A 169 25.09 -31.24 -38.36
C GLU A 169 24.92 -32.67 -38.91
N GLN A 170 24.10 -32.82 -39.95
CA GLN A 170 24.16 -33.92 -40.89
C GLN A 170 24.43 -33.32 -42.26
N GLU A 171 25.67 -33.41 -42.75
CA GLU A 171 26.00 -33.16 -44.15
C GLU A 171 26.75 -34.37 -44.76
N ASN A 172 26.31 -34.71 -45.96
CA ASN A 172 26.56 -35.90 -46.77
C ASN A 172 27.98 -36.05 -47.35
N ALA A 173 28.35 -37.29 -47.72
CA ALA A 173 29.03 -37.64 -49.00
C ALA A 173 29.07 -39.18 -49.19
N PRO A 174 29.34 -39.72 -50.40
CA PRO A 174 28.80 -39.41 -51.73
C PRO A 174 28.27 -40.68 -52.46
N VAL A 175 27.62 -40.51 -53.62
CA VAL A 175 27.44 -41.59 -54.61
C VAL A 175 27.88 -41.08 -55.99
N ALA A 176 28.80 -41.84 -56.59
CA ALA A 176 29.41 -41.78 -57.93
C ALA A 176 30.53 -40.74 -58.15
#